data_AF-A0A2N2LSF0-F1
#
_entry.id   AF-A0A2N2LSF0-F1
#
_cell.length_a   1.000
_cell.length_b   1.000
_cell.length_c   1.000
_cell.angle_alpha   90.00
_cell.angle_beta   90.00
_cell.angle_gamma   90.00
#
_symmetry.space_group_name_H-M   'P 1'
#
loop_
_entity.id
_entity.type
_entity.pdbx_description
1 polymer ?
#
loop_
_entity_poly.entity_id
_entity_poly.type
_entity_poly.pdbx_seq_one_letter_code
_entity_poly.pdbx_strand_id
1 'polypeptide(L)'
;MIDYIKRHEHYVKELLESQPGQEKLSELLTYHDKQIAWMQHERMAHLITMMFVCLFFLLTFGFTMIHFTVPCILLTTLLLVLTAAYVLHYYRLENSIQRWYSLSNRIRMNLFQIK
;
A
#
# COMPACT_ATOMS: atom_id res chain seq x y z
N MET A 1 -10.60 -0.13 -1.37
CA MET A 1 -9.51 0.41 -0.53
C MET A 1 -9.28 1.90 -0.77
N ILE A 2 -9.14 2.37 -2.01
CA ILE A 2 -8.80 3.78 -2.32
C ILE A 2 -9.88 4.79 -1.88
N ASP A 3 -11.17 4.46 -2.00
CA ASP A 3 -12.23 5.38 -1.58
C ASP A 3 -12.32 5.53 -0.06
N TYR A 4 -12.00 4.47 0.68
CA TYR A 4 -11.86 4.53 2.13
C TYR A 4 -10.71 5.47 2.53
N ILE A 5 -9.59 5.37 1.81
CA ILE A 5 -8.41 6.23 2.02
C ILE A 5 -8.76 7.70 1.85
N LYS A 6 -9.49 8.04 0.78
CA LYS A 6 -9.94 9.41 0.51
C LYS A 6 -10.93 9.94 1.54
N ARG A 7 -11.89 9.11 1.97
CA ARG A 7 -12.86 9.51 3.01
C ARG A 7 -12.19 9.80 4.34
N HIS A 8 -11.26 8.93 4.75
CA HIS A 8 -10.48 9.14 5.97
C HIS A 8 -9.59 10.37 5.88
N GLU A 9 -8.96 10.60 4.72
CA GLU A 9 -8.15 11.81 4.48
C GLU A 9 -8.99 13.09 4.58
N HIS A 10 -10.20 13.10 4.01
CA HIS A 10 -11.11 14.24 4.12
C HIS A 10 -11.53 14.49 5.57
N TYR A 11 -11.95 13.44 6.28
CA TYR A 11 -12.32 13.52 7.69
C TYR A 11 -11.19 14.10 8.57
N VAL A 12 -9.97 13.62 8.38
CA VAL A 12 -8.79 14.10 9.11
C VAL A 12 -8.49 15.57 8.79
N LYS A 13 -8.59 15.98 7.51
CA LYS A 13 -8.37 17.38 7.10
C LYS A 13 -9.42 18.32 7.69
N GLU A 14 -10.68 17.94 7.64
CA GLU A 14 -11.80 18.71 8.18
C GLU A 14 -11.69 18.87 9.71
N LEU A 15 -11.26 17.82 10.41
CA LEU A 15 -10.93 17.93 11.83
C LEU A 15 -9.74 18.85 12.08
N LEU A 16 -8.67 18.78 11.29
CA LEU A 16 -7.50 19.66 11.44
C LEU A 16 -7.85 21.14 11.24
N GLU A 17 -8.73 21.46 10.28
CA GLU A 17 -9.21 22.83 10.02
C GLU A 17 -10.03 23.40 11.18
N SER A 18 -10.70 22.53 11.94
CA SER A 18 -11.54 22.89 13.08
C SER A 18 -10.76 23.25 14.36
N GLN A 19 -9.41 23.29 14.32
CA GLN A 19 -8.51 23.52 15.46
C GLN A 19 -8.95 22.81 16.77
N PRO A 20 -9.08 21.47 16.76
CA PRO A 20 -9.56 20.73 17.91
C PRO A 20 -8.51 20.79 19.02
N GLY A 21 -8.99 20.77 20.27
CA GLY A 21 -8.12 20.70 21.44
C GLY A 21 -7.14 19.52 21.38
N GLN A 22 -6.01 19.66 22.08
CA GLN A 22 -4.87 18.73 22.07
C GLN A 22 -5.28 17.26 22.28
N GLU A 23 -6.27 17.01 23.14
CA GLU A 23 -6.76 15.67 23.48
C GLU A 23 -7.42 14.98 22.27
N LYS A 24 -8.28 15.70 21.53
CA LYS A 24 -8.92 15.20 20.30
C LYS A 24 -7.91 14.98 19.17
N LEU A 25 -6.88 15.82 19.09
CA LEU A 25 -5.82 15.67 18.08
C LEU A 25 -4.96 14.42 18.37
N SER A 26 -4.70 14.12 19.64
CA SER A 26 -4.00 12.90 20.08
C SER A 26 -4.80 11.63 19.80
N GLU A 27 -6.12 11.66 20.03
CA GLU A 27 -7.02 10.55 19.71
C GLU A 27 -7.07 10.31 18.19
N LEU A 28 -7.20 11.38 17.39
CA LEU A 28 -7.20 11.31 15.93
C LEU A 28 -5.89 10.71 15.39
N LEU A 29 -4.76 11.13 15.95
CA LEU A 29 -3.45 10.60 15.58
C LEU A 29 -3.35 9.10 15.90
N THR A 30 -3.77 8.69 17.09
CA THR A 30 -3.79 7.28 17.51
C THR A 30 -4.65 6.43 16.56
N TYR A 31 -5.83 6.94 16.20
CA TYR A 31 -6.71 6.28 15.24
C TYR A 31 -6.09 6.22 13.84
N HIS A 32 -5.49 7.31 13.36
CA HIS A 32 -4.83 7.36 12.04
C HIS A 32 -3.62 6.41 11.95
N ASP A 33 -2.80 6.35 13.00
CA ASP A 33 -1.65 5.43 13.05
C ASP A 33 -2.11 3.96 13.06
N LYS A 34 -3.24 3.63 13.70
CA LYS A 34 -3.84 2.30 13.61
C LYS A 34 -4.29 1.95 12.19
N GLN A 35 -4.87 2.91 11.46
CA GLN A 35 -5.24 2.71 10.05
C GLN A 35 -4.00 2.49 9.18
N ILE A 36 -2.92 3.23 9.42
CA ILE A 36 -1.64 3.03 8.73
C ILE A 36 -1.12 1.61 8.99
N ALA A 37 -1.14 1.13 10.23
CA ALA A 37 -0.67 -0.21 10.59
C ALA A 37 -1.47 -1.33 9.89
N TRP A 38 -2.79 -1.19 9.78
CA TRP A 38 -3.61 -2.14 9.01
C TRP A 38 -3.24 -2.16 7.52
N MET A 39 -3.04 -0.98 6.94
CA MET A 39 -2.64 -0.85 5.54
C MET A 39 -1.22 -1.40 5.28
N GLN A 40 -0.31 -1.30 6.25
CA GLN A 40 1.00 -1.94 6.19
C GLN A 40 0.89 -3.47 6.19
N HIS A 41 -0.02 -4.04 7.01
CA HIS A 41 -0.22 -5.49 7.05
C HIS A 41 -0.70 -6.04 5.70
N GLU A 42 -1.68 -5.38 5.09
CA GLU A 42 -2.18 -5.73 3.76
C GLU A 42 -1.07 -5.64 2.69
N ARG A 43 -0.26 -4.59 2.75
CA ARG A 43 0.90 -4.43 1.87
C ARG A 43 1.89 -5.58 2.01
N MET A 44 2.16 -6.04 3.23
CA MET A 44 3.05 -7.17 3.47
C MET A 44 2.52 -8.45 2.80
N ALA A 45 1.22 -8.73 2.92
CA ALA A 45 0.59 -9.86 2.25
C ALA A 45 0.70 -9.76 0.71
N HIS A 46 0.47 -8.57 0.15
CA HIS A 46 0.67 -8.33 -1.29
C HIS A 46 2.12 -8.50 -1.73
N LEU A 47 3.09 -8.04 -0.94
CA LEU A 47 4.51 -8.19 -1.22
C LEU A 47 4.89 -9.67 -1.26
N ILE A 48 4.49 -10.44 -0.23
CA ILE A 48 4.75 -11.89 -0.16
C ILE A 48 4.14 -12.59 -1.38
N THR A 49 2.87 -12.28 -1.70
CA THR A 49 2.18 -12.87 -2.86
C THR A 49 2.91 -12.53 -4.17
N MET A 50 3.33 -11.27 -4.35
CA MET A 50 4.09 -10.83 -5.52
C MET A 50 5.46 -11.51 -5.62
N MET A 51 6.14 -11.74 -4.50
CA MET A 51 7.39 -12.51 -4.48
C MET A 51 7.19 -13.94 -4.98
N PHE A 52 6.12 -14.63 -4.56
CA PHE A 52 5.81 -15.97 -5.07
C PHE A 52 5.46 -15.97 -6.55
N VAL A 53 4.64 -15.02 -7.01
CA VAL A 53 4.31 -14.88 -8.44
C VAL A 53 5.56 -14.65 -9.29
N CYS A 54 6.46 -13.77 -8.84
CA CYS A 54 7.74 -13.50 -9.49
C CYS A 54 8.66 -14.73 -9.47
N LEU A 55 8.71 -15.46 -8.36
CA LEU A 55 9.48 -16.70 -8.25
C LEU A 55 8.98 -17.75 -9.24
N PHE A 56 7.66 -17.98 -9.32
CA PHE A 56 7.09 -18.92 -10.29
C PHE A 56 7.31 -18.45 -11.73
N PHE A 57 7.23 -17.15 -12.00
CA PHE A 57 7.61 -16.60 -13.29
C PHE A 57 9.06 -16.95 -13.65
N LEU A 58 10.02 -16.72 -12.75
CA LEU A 58 11.43 -17.04 -13.00
C LEU A 58 11.66 -18.54 -13.21
N LEU A 59 11.02 -19.40 -12.42
CA LEU A 59 11.12 -20.86 -12.55
C LEU A 59 10.55 -21.34 -13.90
N THR A 60 9.36 -20.87 -14.27
CA THR A 60 8.73 -21.24 -15.55
C THR A 60 9.48 -20.66 -16.74
N PHE A 61 10.03 -19.44 -16.61
CA PHE A 61 10.88 -18.83 -17.62
C PHE A 61 12.15 -19.66 -17.85
N GLY A 62 12.85 -20.03 -16.77
CA GLY A 62 14.03 -20.90 -16.85
C GLY A 62 13.72 -22.26 -17.49
N PHE A 63 12.58 -22.86 -17.13
CA PHE A 63 12.12 -24.12 -17.73
C PHE A 63 11.81 -23.97 -19.22
N THR A 64 11.16 -22.88 -19.62
CA THR A 64 10.83 -22.58 -21.03
C THR A 64 12.08 -22.40 -21.89
N MET A 65 13.18 -21.89 -21.33
CA MET A 65 14.46 -21.76 -22.04
C MET A 65 15.10 -23.12 -22.36
N ILE A 66 14.88 -24.13 -21.51
CA ILE A 66 15.40 -25.50 -21.72
C ILE A 66 14.43 -26.29 -22.62
N HIS A 67 13.13 -26.15 -22.38
CA HIS A 67 12.07 -26.88 -23.08
C HIS A 67 11.13 -25.91 -23.79
N PHE A 68 11.43 -25.67 -25.08
CA PHE A 68 10.70 -24.74 -25.92
C PHE A 68 9.37 -25.33 -26.42
N THR A 69 8.43 -25.53 -25.50
CA THR A 69 7.09 -26.05 -25.82
C THR A 69 6.03 -24.95 -25.71
N VAL A 70 5.01 -25.03 -26.55
CA VAL A 70 3.90 -24.06 -26.58
C VAL A 70 3.22 -23.88 -25.21
N PRO A 71 2.94 -24.95 -24.42
CA PRO A 71 2.34 -24.79 -23.09
C PRO A 71 3.22 -23.99 -22.11
N CYS A 72 4.55 -24.18 -22.17
CA CYS A 72 5.50 -23.46 -21.31
C CYS A 72 5.52 -21.96 -21.64
N ILE A 73 5.58 -21.61 -22.92
CA ILE A 73 5.55 -20.22 -23.38
C ILE A 73 4.27 -19.54 -22.90
N LEU A 74 3.10 -20.18 -23.07
CA LEU A 74 1.82 -19.63 -22.66
C LEU A 74 1.76 -19.40 -21.14
N LEU A 75 2.22 -20.36 -20.34
CA LEU A 75 2.30 -20.24 -18.88
C LEU A 75 3.22 -19.10 -18.45
N THR A 76 4.41 -18.99 -19.05
CA THR A 76 5.37 -17.92 -18.75
C THR A 76 4.82 -16.54 -19.13
N THR A 77 4.15 -16.41 -20.29
CA THR A 77 3.48 -15.16 -20.68
C THR A 77 2.36 -14.78 -19.70
N LEU A 78 1.55 -15.76 -19.28
CA LEU A 78 0.49 -15.53 -18.28
C LEU A 78 1.08 -14.99 -16.97
N LEU A 79 2.13 -15.64 -16.46
CA LEU A 79 2.80 -15.22 -15.23
C LEU A 79 3.50 -13.86 -15.37
N LEU A 80 4.02 -13.53 -16.54
CA LEU A 80 4.59 -12.20 -16.83
C LEU A 80 3.53 -11.11 -16.72
N VAL A 81 2.38 -11.29 -17.37
CA VAL A 81 1.26 -10.33 -17.30
C VAL A 81 0.76 -10.18 -15.86
N LEU A 82 0.62 -11.31 -15.16
CA LEU A 82 0.21 -11.30 -13.76
C LEU A 82 1.22 -10.54 -12.87
N THR A 83 2.52 -10.78 -13.06
CA THR A 83 3.58 -10.09 -12.33
C THR A 83 3.51 -8.58 -12.57
N ALA A 84 3.40 -8.15 -13.83
CA ALA A 84 3.31 -6.74 -14.18
C ALA A 84 2.09 -6.06 -13.55
N ALA A 85 0.92 -6.71 -13.60
CA ALA A 85 -0.31 -6.22 -12.98
C ALA A 85 -0.18 -6.10 -11.44
N TYR A 86 0.43 -7.09 -10.79
CA TYR A 86 0.69 -7.08 -9.35
C TYR A 86 1.66 -5.96 -8.94
N VAL A 87 2.74 -5.77 -9.70
CA VAL A 87 3.71 -4.69 -9.47
C VAL A 87 3.01 -3.33 -9.55
N LEU A 88 2.20 -3.10 -10.60
CA LEU A 88 1.44 -1.84 -10.73
C LEU A 88 0.47 -1.63 -9.57
N HIS A 89 -0.25 -2.68 -9.16
CA HIS A 89 -1.15 -2.62 -8.02
C HIS A 89 -0.41 -2.26 -6.72
N TYR A 90 0.73 -2.89 -6.49
CA TYR A 90 1.58 -2.63 -5.32
C TYR A 90 2.08 -1.18 -5.27
N TYR A 91 2.58 -0.64 -6.39
CA TYR A 91 3.03 0.75 -6.47
C TYR A 91 1.93 1.75 -6.13
N ARG A 92 0.70 1.49 -6.58
CA ARG A 92 -0.45 2.37 -6.27
C ARG A 92 -0.79 2.37 -4.79
N LEU A 93 -0.67 1.22 -4.14
CA LEU A 93 -0.89 1.07 -2.70
C LEU A 93 0.21 1.77 -1.89
N GLU A 94 1.47 1.61 -2.30
CA GLU A 94 2.64 2.25 -1.68
C GLU A 94 2.48 3.78 -1.63
N ASN A 95 2.21 4.40 -2.79
CA ASN A 95 2.05 5.85 -2.92
C ASN A 95 0.90 6.39 -2.07
N SER A 96 -0.16 5.60 -1.85
CA SER A 96 -1.31 6.02 -1.06
C SER A 96 -0.96 6.12 0.44
N ILE A 97 -0.21 5.15 0.96
CA ILE A 97 0.21 5.14 2.37
C ILE A 97 1.33 6.18 2.61
N GLN A 98 2.20 6.45 1.64
CA GLN A 98 3.17 7.55 1.74
C GLN A 98 2.50 8.91 2.03
N ARG A 99 1.34 9.16 1.42
CA ARG A 99 0.53 10.36 1.70
C ARG A 99 -0.02 10.35 3.12
N TRP A 100 -0.41 9.20 3.65
CA TRP A 100 -0.86 9.05 5.03
C TRP A 100 0.25 9.31 6.05
N TYR A 101 1.49 8.89 5.81
CA TYR A 101 2.60 9.27 6.68
C TYR A 101 2.84 10.78 6.69
N SER A 102 2.77 11.43 5.53
CA SER A 102 2.86 12.89 5.45
C SER A 102 1.76 13.57 6.26
N LEU A 103 0.53 13.03 6.22
CA LEU A 103 -0.59 13.54 7.00
C LEU A 103 -0.41 13.31 8.51
N SER A 104 0.06 12.13 8.93
CA SER A 104 0.40 11.86 10.33
C SER A 104 1.48 12.82 10.84
N ASN A 105 2.52 13.08 10.05
CA ASN A 105 3.54 14.08 10.39
C ASN A 105 2.95 15.49 10.56
N ARG A 106 2.03 15.91 9.69
CA ARG A 106 1.33 17.20 9.84
C ARG A 106 0.51 17.25 11.14
N ILE A 107 -0.18 16.18 11.51
CA ILE A 107 -0.92 16.11 12.79
C ILE A 107 0.06 16.25 13.97
N ARG A 108 1.18 15.51 13.96
CA ARG A 108 2.22 15.60 15.00
C ARG A 108 2.76 17.02 15.13
N MET A 109 3.08 17.67 14.02
CA MET A 109 3.59 19.06 14.03
C MET A 109 2.60 20.04 14.67
N ASN A 110 1.31 19.96 14.33
CA ASN A 110 0.28 20.80 14.96
C ASN A 110 0.17 20.51 16.47
N LEU A 111 0.28 19.25 16.88
CA LEU A 111 0.26 18.85 18.29
C LEU A 111 1.45 19.44 19.07
N PHE A 112 2.63 19.51 18.44
CA PHE A 112 3.81 20.16 19.04
C PHE A 112 3.69 21.68 19.12
N GLN A 113 2.98 22.35 18.20
CA GLN A 113 2.78 23.80 18.23
C GLN A 113 1.74 24.27 19.26
N ILE A 114 0.86 23.38 19.73
CA ILE A 114 -0.13 23.66 20.78
C ILE A 114 0.48 23.55 22.19
N LYS A 115 1.68 22.97 22.31
CA LYS A 115 2.39 22.77 23.58
C LYS A 115 3.27 23.96 23.93
#